data_AF-A0AB38J9S5-F1
#
_entry.id   AF-A0AB38J9S5-F1
#
_cell.length_a   1.000
_cell.length_b   1.000
_cell.length_c   1.000
_cell.angle_alpha   90.00
_cell.angle_beta   90.00
_cell.angle_gamma   90.00
#
_symmetry.space_group_name_H-M   'P 1'
#
loop_
_entity.id
_entity.type
_entity.pdbx_description
1 polymer ?
#
loop_
_entity_poly.entity_id
_entity_poly.type
_entity_poly.pdbx_seq_one_letter_code
_entity_poly.pdbx_strand_id
1 'polypeptide(L)'
;MVYWTGTNPDGSLNLDRTVLSDPSGSYVFAMQEDGDVVLRSNDGRILFRTGTLNASPTQVNYLGLQRDGNIVVLSGDERPIWSSGTDGEPGANLVLGEDGDLVLYRRNGTPAWSASAGKIAEPPTDTLATGGTLTYGHQLTSENGLFHAVMQRDGNLVGYGPSGAIWSTGTRGIGNRFVIQDDGNAVVYGADGAVRWASGTSGDGLTVQLEDSGVLDVRDADDDLVWDSQSALPGSVLYAPNDLQTGNRLRSDDGAYRAVMQGDGNFVVYGPTGAIWQTATSGVESSFQFFRNGRAQVVADNGAVTWTAKPAAGGDGPFRLVMQSDGNLVEYDGQGHAIWSIR
;
A
#
# COMPACT_ATOMS: atom_id res chain seq x y z
N MET A 1 29.77 -5.97 -4.05
CA MET A 1 28.64 -5.49 -4.89
C MET A 1 29.15 -4.44 -5.86
N VAL A 2 28.72 -4.53 -7.13
CA VAL A 2 28.99 -3.48 -8.13
C VAL A 2 27.67 -2.78 -8.45
N TYR A 3 27.67 -1.45 -8.30
CA TYR A 3 26.52 -0.61 -8.59
C TYR A 3 26.62 -0.12 -10.03
N TRP A 4 25.58 -0.34 -10.82
CA TRP A 4 25.45 0.33 -12.10
C TRP A 4 24.84 1.72 -11.89
N THR A 5 25.61 2.78 -12.13
CA THR A 5 25.13 4.16 -12.16
C THR A 5 25.14 4.62 -13.62
N GLY A 6 24.14 4.20 -14.39
CA GLY A 6 24.05 4.61 -15.77
C GLY A 6 23.80 6.09 -15.90
N THR A 7 24.80 6.84 -16.37
CA THR A 7 24.61 7.97 -17.30
C THR A 7 25.93 8.32 -17.99
N ASN A 8 25.94 8.29 -19.32
CA ASN A 8 26.54 9.39 -20.07
C ASN A 8 25.55 10.58 -20.09
N PRO A 9 26.00 11.83 -20.28
CA PRO A 9 25.18 13.05 -20.16
C PRO A 9 23.98 13.16 -21.12
N ASP A 10 23.91 12.32 -22.16
CA ASP A 10 22.85 12.30 -23.17
C ASP A 10 21.97 11.03 -23.11
N GLY A 11 22.22 10.11 -22.18
CA GLY A 11 21.32 8.98 -21.90
C GLY A 11 21.36 7.80 -22.89
N SER A 12 22.41 7.65 -23.72
CA SER A 12 22.58 6.46 -24.57
C SER A 12 23.80 5.60 -24.19
N LEU A 13 23.72 4.30 -24.49
CA LEU A 13 24.83 3.33 -24.49
C LEU A 13 25.13 2.92 -25.93
N ASN A 14 26.38 3.07 -26.38
CA ASN A 14 26.84 2.53 -27.68
C ASN A 14 27.62 1.21 -27.49
N LEU A 15 27.58 0.38 -28.55
CA LEU A 15 28.27 -0.90 -28.81
C LEU A 15 29.58 -1.18 -28.04
N ASP A 16 29.78 -2.46 -27.70
CA ASP A 16 31.04 -3.10 -27.23
C ASP A 16 31.54 -2.80 -25.81
N ARG A 17 30.65 -2.67 -24.81
CA ARG A 17 31.05 -2.54 -23.39
C ARG A 17 30.24 -3.42 -22.42
N THR A 18 30.96 -4.19 -21.61
CA THR A 18 30.47 -4.97 -20.46
C THR A 18 29.93 -4.06 -19.36
N VAL A 19 28.77 -4.41 -18.77
CA VAL A 19 27.98 -3.49 -17.93
C VAL A 19 28.13 -3.77 -16.43
N LEU A 20 28.25 -5.03 -16.00
CA LEU A 20 28.44 -5.42 -14.60
C LEU A 20 29.19 -6.75 -14.48
N SER A 21 30.27 -6.78 -13.68
CA SER A 21 30.83 -8.02 -13.10
C SER A 21 30.80 -7.90 -11.59
N ASP A 22 30.55 -8.98 -10.86
CA ASP A 22 30.72 -8.94 -9.41
C ASP A 22 32.20 -8.69 -9.05
N PRO A 23 32.55 -8.26 -7.82
CA PRO A 23 33.94 -7.95 -7.47
C PRO A 23 34.93 -9.10 -7.64
N SER A 24 34.45 -10.35 -7.62
CA SER A 24 35.28 -11.54 -7.84
C SER A 24 35.41 -11.93 -9.33
N GLY A 25 34.61 -11.34 -10.21
CA GLY A 25 34.55 -11.69 -11.63
C GLY A 25 33.95 -13.07 -11.90
N SER A 26 33.27 -13.66 -10.92
CA SER A 26 32.58 -14.95 -11.00
C SER A 26 31.35 -14.90 -11.89
N TYR A 27 30.74 -13.72 -12.03
CA TYR A 27 29.53 -13.50 -12.82
C TYR A 27 29.65 -12.25 -13.69
N VAL A 28 29.06 -12.32 -14.89
CA VAL A 28 29.07 -11.25 -15.88
C VAL A 28 27.67 -11.08 -16.44
N PHE A 29 27.16 -9.85 -16.35
CA PHE A 29 25.95 -9.42 -17.05
C PHE A 29 26.31 -8.50 -18.22
N ALA A 30 26.00 -8.93 -19.44
CA ALA A 30 26.46 -8.24 -20.64
C ALA A 30 25.50 -8.42 -21.83
N MET A 31 25.39 -7.37 -22.64
CA MET A 31 24.92 -7.45 -24.02
C MET A 31 25.96 -8.19 -24.87
N GLN A 32 25.51 -9.14 -25.67
CA GLN A 32 26.32 -9.95 -26.56
C GLN A 32 26.26 -9.42 -28.01
N GLU A 33 27.22 -9.84 -28.85
CA GLU A 33 27.28 -9.43 -30.27
C GLU A 33 26.04 -9.86 -31.07
N ASP A 34 25.35 -10.92 -30.62
CA ASP A 34 24.11 -11.40 -31.22
C ASP A 34 22.87 -10.62 -30.75
N GLY A 35 23.04 -9.56 -29.96
CA GLY A 35 21.95 -8.72 -29.46
C GLY A 35 21.18 -9.28 -28.26
N ASP A 36 21.57 -10.45 -27.72
CA ASP A 36 21.01 -10.96 -26.47
C ASP A 36 21.72 -10.34 -25.27
N VAL A 37 20.99 -10.14 -24.16
CA VAL A 37 21.58 -9.74 -22.89
C VAL A 37 21.59 -10.95 -21.98
N VAL A 38 22.78 -11.30 -21.50
CA VAL A 38 23.01 -12.54 -20.76
C VAL A 38 23.67 -12.26 -19.42
N LEU A 39 23.15 -12.92 -18.39
CA LEU A 39 23.86 -13.15 -17.14
C LEU A 39 24.48 -14.54 -17.18
N ARG A 40 25.80 -14.63 -16.98
CA ARG A 40 26.54 -15.90 -16.98
C ARG A 40 27.57 -15.95 -15.87
N SER A 41 27.87 -17.15 -15.39
CA SER A 41 29.05 -17.41 -14.57
C SER A 41 30.33 -17.50 -15.41
N ASN A 42 31.48 -17.42 -14.76
CA ASN A 42 32.81 -17.47 -15.36
C ASN A 42 33.12 -18.80 -16.07
N ASP A 43 32.48 -19.89 -15.68
CA ASP A 43 32.53 -21.20 -16.33
C ASP A 43 31.64 -21.30 -17.58
N GLY A 44 30.90 -20.23 -17.92
CA GLY A 44 30.07 -20.12 -19.11
C GLY A 44 28.62 -20.57 -18.93
N ARG A 45 28.19 -20.96 -17.73
CA ARG A 45 26.78 -21.29 -17.49
C ARG A 45 25.92 -20.03 -17.56
N ILE A 46 24.84 -20.12 -18.35
CA ILE A 46 23.86 -19.05 -18.50
C ILE A 46 22.86 -19.13 -17.35
N LEU A 47 22.70 -18.04 -16.61
CA LEU A 47 21.77 -17.91 -15.48
C LEU A 47 20.49 -17.18 -15.90
N PHE A 48 20.61 -16.21 -16.81
CA PHE A 48 19.48 -15.47 -17.38
C PHE A 48 19.81 -14.98 -18.79
N ARG A 49 18.78 -14.84 -19.63
CA ARG A 49 18.87 -14.22 -20.95
C ARG A 49 17.57 -13.50 -21.31
N THR A 50 17.66 -12.38 -22.04
CA THR A 50 16.48 -11.63 -22.50
C THR A 50 15.82 -12.26 -23.72
N GLY A 51 16.54 -13.10 -24.48
CA GLY A 51 16.05 -13.73 -25.70
C GLY A 51 15.95 -12.75 -26.87
N THR A 52 16.66 -11.64 -26.81
CA THR A 52 16.53 -10.51 -27.75
C THR A 52 17.49 -10.65 -28.93
N LEU A 53 17.56 -11.84 -29.54
CA LEU A 53 18.50 -12.10 -30.63
C LEU A 53 18.25 -11.15 -31.81
N ASN A 54 19.32 -10.50 -32.28
CA ASN A 54 19.30 -9.67 -33.46
C ASN A 54 19.82 -10.46 -34.66
N ALA A 55 18.95 -10.66 -35.65
CA ALA A 55 19.32 -11.30 -36.91
C ALA A 55 20.04 -10.33 -37.87
N SER A 56 20.07 -9.04 -37.55
CA SER A 56 20.64 -8.00 -38.39
C SER A 56 22.05 -7.61 -37.91
N PRO A 57 23.11 -7.85 -38.70
CA PRO A 57 24.47 -7.46 -38.34
C PRO A 57 24.71 -5.94 -38.37
N THR A 58 23.75 -5.15 -38.86
CA THR A 58 23.85 -3.69 -38.97
C THR A 58 23.02 -2.96 -37.91
N GLN A 59 22.26 -3.68 -37.10
CA GLN A 59 21.40 -3.10 -36.07
C GLN A 59 21.82 -3.69 -34.74
N VAL A 60 22.15 -2.82 -33.78
CA VAL A 60 22.55 -3.26 -32.45
C VAL A 60 21.48 -2.98 -31.44
N ASN A 61 21.23 -3.97 -30.59
CA ASN A 61 20.40 -3.76 -29.42
C ASN A 61 21.23 -3.06 -28.36
N TYR A 62 20.57 -2.30 -27.50
CA TYR A 62 21.19 -1.70 -26.34
C TYR A 62 20.33 -1.95 -25.09
N LEU A 63 21.01 -2.24 -23.99
CA LEU A 63 20.40 -2.37 -22.68
C LEU A 63 20.40 -1.00 -22.01
N GLY A 64 19.33 -0.61 -21.33
CA GLY A 64 19.30 0.61 -20.53
C GLY A 64 18.39 0.48 -19.32
N LEU A 65 18.79 1.07 -18.19
CA LEU A 65 17.87 1.39 -17.10
C LEU A 65 17.36 2.81 -17.31
N GLN A 66 16.05 2.94 -17.44
CA GLN A 66 15.36 4.19 -17.68
C GLN A 66 15.13 4.95 -16.37
N ARG A 67 14.83 6.25 -16.46
CA ARG A 67 14.58 7.12 -15.29
C ARG A 67 13.39 6.67 -14.43
N ASP A 68 12.47 5.94 -15.02
CA ASP A 68 11.30 5.36 -14.36
C ASP A 68 11.61 4.02 -13.67
N GLY A 69 12.87 3.57 -13.65
CA GLY A 69 13.28 2.32 -13.01
C GLY A 69 13.14 1.09 -13.90
N ASN A 70 12.78 1.23 -15.17
CA ASN A 70 12.62 0.09 -16.07
C ASN A 70 13.95 -0.32 -16.69
N ILE A 71 14.30 -1.61 -16.64
CA ILE A 71 15.39 -2.17 -17.45
C ILE A 71 14.78 -2.60 -18.77
N VAL A 72 15.29 -2.05 -19.87
CA VAL A 72 14.81 -2.34 -21.21
C VAL A 72 15.95 -2.78 -22.12
N VAL A 73 15.64 -3.70 -23.03
CA VAL A 73 16.43 -3.87 -24.24
C VAL A 73 15.70 -3.17 -25.36
N LEU A 74 16.41 -2.26 -26.01
CA LEU A 74 15.93 -1.48 -27.14
C LEU A 74 16.63 -1.97 -28.41
N SER A 75 15.90 -2.08 -29.51
CA SER A 75 16.50 -2.28 -30.84
C SER A 75 17.18 -1.00 -31.33
N GLY A 76 18.03 -1.11 -32.35
CA GLY A 76 18.77 0.05 -32.88
C GLY A 76 17.92 1.17 -33.48
N ASP A 77 16.61 0.97 -33.65
CA ASP A 77 15.60 2.00 -33.98
C ASP A 77 14.80 2.48 -32.76
N GLU A 78 15.34 2.30 -31.56
CA GLU A 78 14.82 2.72 -30.26
C GLU A 78 13.48 2.08 -29.84
N ARG A 79 13.12 0.92 -30.43
CA ARG A 79 11.91 0.20 -30.03
C ARG A 79 12.20 -0.73 -28.86
N PRO A 80 11.39 -0.73 -27.78
CA PRO A 80 11.57 -1.68 -26.69
C PRO A 80 11.20 -3.08 -27.17
N ILE A 81 12.17 -4.00 -27.10
CA ILE A 81 12.02 -5.41 -27.48
C ILE A 81 12.05 -6.36 -26.28
N TRP A 82 12.47 -5.88 -25.11
CA TRP A 82 12.31 -6.54 -23.81
C TRP A 82 12.22 -5.49 -22.70
N SER A 83 11.52 -5.82 -21.61
CA SER A 83 11.41 -4.96 -20.43
C SER A 83 11.29 -5.80 -19.16
N SER A 84 11.88 -5.34 -18.05
CA SER A 84 11.69 -5.91 -16.71
C SER A 84 10.29 -5.64 -16.14
N GLY A 85 9.54 -4.71 -16.76
CA GLY A 85 8.22 -4.28 -16.29
C GLY A 85 8.27 -3.52 -14.98
N THR A 86 9.39 -2.85 -14.69
CA THR A 86 9.62 -2.09 -13.45
C THR A 86 9.47 -0.58 -13.68
N ASP A 87 8.71 -0.19 -14.71
CA ASP A 87 8.29 1.18 -14.96
C ASP A 87 7.43 1.70 -13.79
N GLY A 88 7.93 2.74 -13.10
CA GLY A 88 7.35 3.26 -11.86
C GLY A 88 8.22 3.08 -10.63
N GLU A 89 9.46 2.61 -10.78
CA GLU A 89 10.45 2.48 -9.70
C GLU A 89 11.60 3.50 -9.85
N PRO A 90 11.33 4.82 -9.89
CA PRO A 90 12.36 5.82 -10.15
C PRO A 90 13.46 5.78 -9.09
N GLY A 91 14.72 5.80 -9.55
CA GLY A 91 15.89 5.67 -8.67
C GLY A 91 16.17 4.24 -8.20
N ALA A 92 15.54 3.23 -8.81
CA ALA A 92 15.95 1.85 -8.64
C ALA A 92 17.39 1.64 -9.11
N ASN A 93 18.09 0.70 -8.48
CA ASN A 93 19.48 0.40 -8.76
C ASN A 93 19.66 -1.09 -9.02
N LEU A 94 20.36 -1.41 -10.11
CA LEU A 94 20.67 -2.78 -10.51
C LEU A 94 21.95 -3.24 -9.82
N VAL A 95 21.88 -4.38 -9.13
CA VAL A 95 22.96 -4.95 -8.32
C VAL A 95 23.15 -6.41 -8.71
N LEU A 96 24.41 -6.78 -9.00
CA LEU A 96 24.82 -8.17 -9.16
C LEU A 96 25.44 -8.67 -7.84
N GLY A 97 24.77 -9.66 -7.24
CA GLY A 97 25.18 -10.29 -5.99
C GLY A 97 26.33 -11.29 -6.16
N GLU A 98 26.99 -11.62 -5.05
CA GLU A 98 28.04 -12.66 -5.01
C GLU A 98 27.47 -14.08 -5.15
N ASP A 99 26.16 -14.23 -4.96
CA ASP A 99 25.38 -15.45 -5.20
C ASP A 99 25.03 -15.65 -6.69
N GLY A 100 25.33 -14.66 -7.54
CA GLY A 100 25.08 -14.72 -8.97
C GLY A 100 23.67 -14.33 -9.38
N ASP A 101 22.84 -13.79 -8.47
CA ASP A 101 21.57 -13.18 -8.86
C ASP A 101 21.75 -11.69 -9.21
N LEU A 102 21.01 -11.25 -10.22
CA LEU A 102 20.97 -9.86 -10.66
C LEU A 102 19.64 -9.27 -10.24
N VAL A 103 19.68 -8.35 -9.29
CA VAL A 103 18.51 -7.81 -8.62
C VAL A 103 18.40 -6.32 -8.89
N LEU A 104 17.23 -5.88 -9.36
CA LEU A 104 16.88 -4.47 -9.39
C LEU A 104 16.25 -4.11 -8.04
N TYR A 105 16.93 -3.31 -7.24
CA TYR A 105 16.41 -2.82 -5.96
C TYR A 105 15.69 -1.50 -6.15
N ARG A 106 14.50 -1.37 -5.58
CA ARG A 106 13.78 -0.10 -5.41
C ARG A 106 14.62 0.88 -4.59
N ARG A 107 14.25 2.16 -4.64
CA ARG A 107 14.88 3.21 -3.81
C ARG A 107 14.81 2.92 -2.31
N ASN A 108 13.77 2.21 -1.85
CA ASN A 108 13.61 1.79 -0.45
C ASN A 108 14.43 0.54 -0.07
N GLY A 109 15.25 0.00 -0.99
CA GLY A 109 16.11 -1.16 -0.74
C GLY A 109 15.43 -2.53 -0.93
N THR A 110 14.14 -2.57 -1.27
CA THR A 110 13.43 -3.83 -1.56
C THR A 110 13.62 -4.27 -3.02
N PRO A 111 13.55 -5.57 -3.35
CA PRO A 111 13.74 -6.03 -4.72
C PRO A 111 12.49 -5.79 -5.59
N ALA A 112 12.65 -5.11 -6.73
CA ALA A 112 11.60 -4.87 -7.74
C ALA A 112 11.55 -5.93 -8.83
N TRP A 113 12.69 -6.55 -9.11
CA TRP A 113 12.85 -7.60 -10.11
C TRP A 113 14.15 -8.36 -9.83
N SER A 114 14.19 -9.66 -10.14
CA SER A 114 15.45 -10.39 -10.22
C SER A 114 15.52 -11.26 -11.47
N ALA A 115 16.74 -11.59 -11.90
CA ALA A 115 16.97 -12.50 -13.01
C ALA A 115 16.41 -13.90 -12.73
N SER A 116 16.41 -14.32 -11.46
CA SER A 116 15.91 -15.62 -11.02
C SER A 116 14.38 -15.69 -10.86
N ALA A 117 13.72 -14.59 -10.50
CA ALA A 117 12.31 -14.56 -10.12
C ALA A 117 11.41 -13.72 -11.05
N GLY A 118 11.99 -12.93 -11.96
CA GLY A 118 11.25 -11.97 -12.77
C GLY A 118 10.81 -10.76 -11.95
N LYS A 119 9.67 -10.15 -12.32
CA LYS A 119 9.12 -8.99 -11.60
C LYS A 119 8.69 -9.40 -10.20
N ILE A 120 9.23 -8.73 -9.19
CA ILE A 120 8.94 -8.97 -7.79
C ILE A 120 7.96 -7.89 -7.34
N ALA A 121 6.75 -8.30 -6.97
CA ALA A 121 5.79 -7.41 -6.32
C ALA A 121 6.46 -6.79 -5.08
N GLU A 122 6.13 -5.53 -4.76
CA GLU A 122 6.67 -4.88 -3.57
C GLU A 122 6.45 -5.79 -2.36
N PRO A 123 7.49 -6.10 -1.56
CA PRO A 123 7.27 -6.93 -0.39
C PRO A 123 6.20 -6.23 0.46
N PRO A 124 5.17 -6.97 0.89
CA PRO A 124 4.09 -6.42 1.68
C PRO A 124 4.68 -5.99 3.02
N THR A 125 5.14 -4.76 3.14
CA THR A 125 5.33 -4.18 4.47
C THR A 125 3.96 -3.69 4.88
N ASP A 126 3.53 -4.12 6.06
CA ASP A 126 2.39 -3.52 6.73
C ASP A 126 2.79 -2.14 7.30
N THR A 127 4.09 -1.93 7.55
CA THR A 127 4.60 -0.77 8.26
C THR A 127 5.47 0.14 7.38
N LEU A 128 5.34 1.45 7.58
CA LEU A 128 6.16 2.53 7.05
C LEU A 128 6.69 3.38 8.22
N ALA A 129 8.00 3.31 8.49
CA ALA A 129 8.64 4.13 9.52
C ALA A 129 8.93 5.55 9.03
N THR A 130 9.11 6.49 9.96
CA THR A 130 9.57 7.87 9.73
C THR A 130 10.61 7.99 8.61
N GLY A 131 10.41 8.95 7.70
CA GLY A 131 11.19 9.12 6.46
C GLY A 131 10.75 8.22 5.31
N GLY A 132 9.93 7.20 5.59
CA GLY A 132 9.35 6.30 4.61
C GLY A 132 8.39 7.03 3.66
N THR A 133 8.31 6.54 2.43
CA THR A 133 7.47 7.10 1.38
C THR A 133 6.80 5.99 0.57
N LEU A 134 5.50 6.09 0.36
CA LEU A 134 4.79 5.40 -0.71
C LEU A 134 4.66 6.35 -1.89
N THR A 135 5.26 5.99 -3.03
CA THR A 135 5.04 6.74 -4.28
C THR A 135 3.86 6.15 -5.05
N TYR A 136 3.42 6.83 -6.09
CA TYR A 136 2.29 6.37 -6.90
C TYR A 136 2.51 4.92 -7.41
N GLY A 137 1.52 4.06 -7.21
CA GLY A 137 1.58 2.63 -7.53
C GLY A 137 2.12 1.73 -6.41
N HIS A 138 2.69 2.29 -5.34
CA HIS A 138 3.16 1.53 -4.18
C HIS A 138 2.06 1.34 -3.14
N GLN A 139 2.25 0.34 -2.27
CA GLN A 139 1.25 -0.03 -1.27
C GLN A 139 1.87 -0.55 0.03
N LEU A 140 1.15 -0.34 1.14
CA LEU A 140 1.27 -1.22 2.31
C LEU A 140 0.31 -2.39 2.15
N THR A 141 0.63 -3.51 2.78
CA THR A 141 -0.21 -4.70 2.79
C THR A 141 -0.20 -5.29 4.19
N SER A 142 -1.38 -5.58 4.74
CA SER A 142 -1.51 -6.16 6.07
C SER A 142 -0.79 -7.50 6.18
N GLU A 143 -0.43 -7.91 7.40
CA GLU A 143 0.31 -9.15 7.66
C GLU A 143 -0.41 -10.40 7.09
N ASN A 144 -1.74 -10.43 7.15
CA ASN A 144 -2.56 -11.49 6.55
C ASN A 144 -2.73 -11.41 5.02
N GLY A 145 -2.24 -10.35 4.38
CA GLY A 145 -2.28 -10.14 2.94
C GLY A 145 -3.65 -9.75 2.37
N LEU A 146 -4.68 -9.53 3.20
CA LEU A 146 -6.05 -9.27 2.75
C LEU A 146 -6.38 -7.78 2.56
N PHE A 147 -5.62 -6.89 3.18
CA PHE A 147 -5.84 -5.45 3.12
C PHE A 147 -4.64 -4.74 2.53
N HIS A 148 -4.92 -3.66 1.80
CA HIS A 148 -3.90 -2.87 1.12
C HIS A 148 -4.16 -1.37 1.28
N ALA A 149 -3.13 -0.58 1.52
CA ALA A 149 -3.18 0.88 1.47
C ALA A 149 -2.35 1.32 0.27
N VAL A 150 -3.03 1.72 -0.81
CA VAL A 150 -2.40 1.97 -2.11
C VAL A 150 -2.34 3.46 -2.39
N MET A 151 -1.14 3.99 -2.61
CA MET A 151 -0.97 5.33 -3.16
C MET A 151 -1.22 5.26 -4.66
N GLN A 152 -2.44 5.52 -5.10
CA GLN A 152 -2.86 5.28 -6.48
C GLN A 152 -2.22 6.23 -7.48
N ARG A 153 -2.19 5.80 -8.76
CA ARG A 153 -1.62 6.58 -9.87
C ARG A 153 -2.38 7.86 -10.20
N ASP A 154 -3.65 7.93 -9.83
CA ASP A 154 -4.47 9.14 -9.95
C ASP A 154 -4.20 10.15 -8.82
N GLY A 155 -3.37 9.79 -7.86
CA GLY A 155 -2.94 10.63 -6.76
C GLY A 155 -3.75 10.49 -5.49
N ASN A 156 -4.58 9.46 -5.37
CA ASN A 156 -5.37 9.19 -4.18
C ASN A 156 -4.73 8.09 -3.32
N LEU A 157 -4.61 8.29 -2.00
CA LEU A 157 -4.29 7.20 -1.08
C LEU A 157 -5.59 6.51 -0.66
N VAL A 158 -5.70 5.20 -0.95
CA VAL A 158 -6.93 4.41 -0.77
C VAL A 158 -6.64 3.11 -0.03
N GLY A 159 -7.42 2.85 1.01
CA GLY A 159 -7.45 1.57 1.71
C GLY A 159 -8.43 0.61 1.05
N TYR A 160 -7.99 -0.62 0.82
CA TYR A 160 -8.73 -1.71 0.23
C TYR A 160 -8.81 -2.88 1.19
N GLY A 161 -9.96 -3.56 1.18
CA GLY A 161 -10.10 -4.90 1.72
C GLY A 161 -10.64 -5.87 0.67
N PRO A 162 -11.06 -7.09 1.09
CA PRO A 162 -11.45 -8.16 0.17
C PRO A 162 -12.60 -7.81 -0.78
N SER A 163 -13.44 -6.84 -0.43
CA SER A 163 -14.64 -6.47 -1.21
C SER A 163 -14.54 -5.10 -1.88
N GLY A 164 -13.40 -4.41 -1.80
CA GLY A 164 -13.20 -3.10 -2.43
C GLY A 164 -12.62 -2.04 -1.49
N ALA A 165 -12.80 -0.77 -1.87
CA ALA A 165 -12.29 0.37 -1.13
C ALA A 165 -13.05 0.57 0.19
N ILE A 166 -12.32 0.89 1.26
CA ILE A 166 -12.83 1.06 2.63
C ILE A 166 -12.79 2.53 3.04
N TRP A 167 -11.66 3.18 2.77
CA TRP A 167 -11.43 4.58 3.08
C TRP A 167 -10.52 5.21 2.01
N SER A 168 -10.54 6.53 1.93
CA SER A 168 -9.70 7.29 1.01
C SER A 168 -9.40 8.68 1.54
N THR A 169 -8.20 9.19 1.25
CA THR A 169 -7.84 10.59 1.54
C THR A 169 -8.56 11.60 0.65
N GLY A 170 -9.21 11.15 -0.45
CA GLY A 170 -9.91 12.00 -1.42
C GLY A 170 -8.98 12.89 -2.24
N THR A 171 -7.68 12.65 -2.17
CA THR A 171 -6.66 13.42 -2.88
C THR A 171 -6.65 13.06 -4.37
N ARG A 172 -6.16 13.97 -5.21
CA ARG A 172 -6.05 13.81 -6.67
C ARG A 172 -4.78 14.48 -7.17
N GLY A 173 -4.20 13.98 -8.25
CA GLY A 173 -3.02 14.55 -8.90
C GLY A 173 -1.96 13.50 -9.21
N ILE A 174 -1.57 13.41 -10.48
CA ILE A 174 -0.51 12.48 -10.90
C ILE A 174 0.79 12.83 -10.18
N GLY A 175 1.49 11.81 -9.67
CA GLY A 175 2.76 11.97 -8.99
C GLY A 175 2.65 12.37 -7.51
N ASN A 176 1.44 12.33 -6.92
CA ASN A 176 1.31 12.42 -5.48
C ASN A 176 2.06 11.27 -4.79
N ARG A 177 2.53 11.51 -3.57
CA ARG A 177 3.21 10.54 -2.72
C ARG A 177 2.74 10.68 -1.27
N PHE A 178 2.69 9.58 -0.54
CA PHE A 178 2.42 9.57 0.89
C PHE A 178 3.74 9.41 1.64
N VAL A 179 3.97 10.22 2.67
CA VAL A 179 5.22 10.31 3.42
C VAL A 179 4.91 10.37 4.90
N ILE A 180 5.63 9.62 5.72
CA ILE A 180 5.69 9.88 7.17
C ILE A 180 6.92 10.75 7.42
N GLN A 181 6.67 12.01 7.80
CA GLN A 181 7.71 13.01 7.96
C GLN A 181 8.54 12.77 9.23
N ASP A 182 9.73 13.39 9.30
CA ASP A 182 10.62 13.31 10.46
C ASP A 182 9.98 13.85 11.76
N ASP A 183 8.98 14.72 11.63
CA ASP A 183 8.20 15.28 12.75
C ASP A 183 6.96 14.44 13.12
N GLY A 184 6.81 13.25 12.54
CA GLY A 184 5.74 12.30 12.82
C GLY A 184 4.42 12.60 12.09
N ASN A 185 4.37 13.60 11.22
CA ASN A 185 3.15 13.88 10.45
C ASN A 185 3.06 12.98 9.20
N ALA A 186 1.93 12.30 9.03
CA ALA A 186 1.67 11.49 7.85
C ALA A 186 0.99 12.35 6.77
N VAL A 187 1.63 12.52 5.62
CA VAL A 187 1.26 13.56 4.64
C VAL A 187 1.22 13.02 3.22
N VAL A 188 0.16 13.37 2.48
CA VAL A 188 0.12 13.24 1.02
C VAL A 188 0.63 14.54 0.40
N TYR A 189 1.75 14.47 -0.30
CA TYR A 189 2.32 15.58 -1.06
C TYR A 189 1.99 15.46 -2.55
N GLY A 190 1.75 16.61 -3.18
CA GLY A 190 1.74 16.73 -4.63
C GLY A 190 3.13 16.63 -5.25
N ALA A 191 3.17 16.40 -6.57
CA ALA A 191 4.41 16.47 -7.35
C ALA A 191 5.08 17.86 -7.29
N ASP A 192 4.30 18.91 -7.05
CA ASP A 192 4.74 20.29 -6.81
C ASP A 192 5.24 20.54 -5.38
N GLY A 193 5.21 19.52 -4.51
CA GLY A 193 5.59 19.63 -3.10
C GLY A 193 4.52 20.24 -2.19
N ALA A 194 3.33 20.60 -2.73
CA ALA A 194 2.24 21.11 -1.91
C ALA A 194 1.58 19.98 -1.09
N VAL A 195 1.18 20.28 0.15
CA VAL A 195 0.40 19.36 0.98
C VAL A 195 -1.01 19.20 0.40
N ARG A 196 -1.45 17.97 0.16
CA ARG A 196 -2.80 17.61 -0.32
C ARG A 196 -3.67 17.10 0.81
N TRP A 197 -3.08 16.38 1.75
CA TRP A 197 -3.72 15.86 2.95
C TRP A 197 -2.66 15.65 4.03
N ALA A 198 -3.03 15.77 5.30
CA ALA A 198 -2.16 15.45 6.45
C ALA A 198 -3.00 14.84 7.58
N SER A 199 -2.43 13.89 8.32
CA SER A 199 -3.05 13.31 9.52
C SER A 199 -3.16 14.34 10.65
N GLY A 200 -2.22 15.30 10.70
CA GLY A 200 -2.11 16.27 11.79
C GLY A 200 -1.44 15.69 13.04
N THR A 201 -0.83 14.51 12.92
CA THR A 201 -0.01 13.90 13.98
C THR A 201 1.32 14.63 14.11
N SER A 202 1.94 14.51 15.29
CA SER A 202 3.27 15.06 15.57
C SER A 202 3.96 14.21 16.64
N GLY A 203 5.25 13.99 16.50
CA GLY A 203 6.05 13.21 17.45
C GLY A 203 7.27 12.58 16.78
N ASP A 204 8.24 12.17 17.57
CA ASP A 204 9.47 11.57 17.03
C ASP A 204 9.30 10.06 16.86
N GLY A 205 9.76 9.52 15.73
CA GLY A 205 9.84 8.07 15.52
C GLY A 205 8.50 7.37 15.29
N LEU A 206 7.46 8.10 14.89
CA LEU A 206 6.17 7.49 14.58
C LEU A 206 6.27 6.55 13.38
N THR A 207 5.45 5.51 13.40
CA THR A 207 5.27 4.55 12.31
C THR A 207 3.84 4.62 11.79
N VAL A 208 3.66 4.37 10.50
CA VAL A 208 2.35 4.13 9.90
C VAL A 208 2.22 2.62 9.68
N GLN A 209 1.17 1.98 10.20
CA GLN A 209 0.95 0.55 10.03
C GLN A 209 -0.43 0.26 9.43
N LEU A 210 -0.50 -0.63 8.46
CA LEU A 210 -1.74 -1.19 7.95
C LEU A 210 -2.05 -2.49 8.69
N GLU A 211 -3.02 -2.43 9.58
CA GLU A 211 -3.46 -3.59 10.34
C GLU A 211 -4.19 -4.63 9.49
N ASP A 212 -4.22 -5.85 10.02
CA ASP A 212 -5.04 -6.98 9.57
C ASP A 212 -6.56 -6.72 9.56
N SER A 213 -6.98 -5.60 10.14
CA SER A 213 -8.36 -5.10 10.17
C SER A 213 -8.67 -4.12 9.01
N GLY A 214 -7.66 -3.72 8.23
CA GLY A 214 -7.77 -2.74 7.15
C GLY A 214 -7.67 -1.27 7.60
N VAL A 215 -7.31 -1.04 8.87
CA VAL A 215 -7.05 0.30 9.41
C VAL A 215 -5.61 0.68 9.16
N LEU A 216 -5.41 1.89 8.65
CA LEU A 216 -4.11 2.54 8.67
C LEU A 216 -3.97 3.33 9.97
N ASP A 217 -3.01 2.94 10.80
CA ASP A 217 -2.69 3.58 12.07
C ASP A 217 -1.43 4.43 11.96
N VAL A 218 -1.32 5.44 12.83
CA VAL A 218 -0.06 6.06 13.22
C VAL A 218 0.18 5.69 14.68
N ARG A 219 1.33 5.08 14.98
CA ARG A 219 1.72 4.63 16.32
C ARG A 219 3.06 5.22 16.73
N ASP A 220 3.26 5.38 18.03
CA ASP A 220 4.54 5.82 18.57
C ASP A 220 5.51 4.64 18.83
N ALA A 221 6.66 4.95 19.41
CA ALA A 221 7.71 3.96 19.65
C ALA A 221 7.36 2.93 20.74
N ASP A 222 6.36 3.22 21.58
CA ASP A 222 5.84 2.32 22.62
C ASP A 222 4.64 1.51 22.11
N ASP A 223 4.31 1.62 20.81
CA ASP A 223 3.16 1.00 20.13
C ASP A 223 1.80 1.59 20.52
N ASP A 224 1.78 2.77 21.14
CA ASP A 224 0.55 3.47 21.48
C ASP A 224 -0.08 4.14 20.24
N LEU A 225 -1.40 4.02 20.11
CA LEU A 225 -2.17 4.58 19.00
C LEU A 225 -2.23 6.11 19.09
N VAL A 226 -1.76 6.79 18.04
CA VAL A 226 -1.78 8.26 17.92
C VAL A 226 -2.89 8.72 16.97
N TRP A 227 -3.15 7.96 15.91
CA TRP A 227 -4.18 8.27 14.91
C TRP A 227 -4.60 7.01 14.16
N ASP A 228 -5.85 6.96 13.71
CA ASP A 228 -6.36 5.86 12.88
C ASP A 228 -7.20 6.39 11.70
N SER A 229 -7.16 5.65 10.60
CA SER A 229 -7.89 6.02 9.38
C SER A 229 -9.42 6.02 9.52
N GLN A 230 -9.99 5.21 10.43
CA GLN A 230 -11.45 5.08 10.55
C GLN A 230 -12.08 6.25 11.30
N SER A 231 -11.36 6.86 12.24
CA SER A 231 -11.79 8.08 12.94
C SER A 231 -11.72 9.32 12.06
N ALA A 232 -10.73 9.37 11.17
CA ALA A 232 -10.32 10.58 10.50
C ALA A 232 -10.66 10.65 9.00
N LEU A 233 -10.86 9.51 8.33
CA LEU A 233 -11.18 9.47 6.90
C LEU A 233 -12.64 9.04 6.65
N PRO A 234 -13.27 9.50 5.56
CA PRO A 234 -14.54 8.95 5.15
C PRO A 234 -14.42 7.45 4.88
N GLY A 235 -15.17 6.65 5.64
CA GLY A 235 -15.34 5.22 5.43
C GLY A 235 -16.73 4.80 5.88
N SER A 236 -17.46 4.12 5.00
CA SER A 236 -18.78 3.57 5.31
C SER A 236 -18.70 2.20 5.95
N VAL A 237 -17.52 1.57 5.97
CA VAL A 237 -17.33 0.16 6.33
C VAL A 237 -16.35 0.01 7.50
N LEU A 238 -16.74 -0.78 8.50
CA LEU A 238 -15.91 -1.26 9.60
C LEU A 238 -15.82 -2.79 9.52
N TYR A 239 -14.65 -3.34 9.22
CA TYR A 239 -14.44 -4.81 9.22
C TYR A 239 -14.10 -5.31 10.62
N ALA A 240 -14.54 -6.51 10.98
CA ALA A 240 -14.16 -7.16 12.23
C ALA A 240 -12.77 -7.84 12.14
N PRO A 241 -11.94 -7.81 13.21
CA PRO A 241 -12.16 -7.12 14.48
C PRO A 241 -11.71 -5.66 14.42
N ASN A 242 -12.43 -4.77 15.12
CA ASN A 242 -12.09 -3.35 15.19
C ASN A 242 -12.93 -2.64 16.24
N ASP A 243 -12.69 -1.34 16.43
CA ASP A 243 -13.50 -0.51 17.32
C ASP A 243 -13.64 0.94 16.80
N LEU A 244 -14.62 1.64 17.36
CA LEU A 244 -14.75 3.08 17.23
C LEU A 244 -14.59 3.67 18.62
N GLN A 245 -13.47 4.35 18.83
CA GLN A 245 -13.23 5.16 20.02
C GLN A 245 -14.16 6.38 20.06
N THR A 246 -14.20 7.05 21.20
CA THR A 246 -14.96 8.30 21.36
C THR A 246 -14.57 9.31 20.28
N GLY A 247 -15.58 9.77 19.52
CA GLY A 247 -15.42 10.73 18.41
C GLY A 247 -15.34 10.07 17.02
N ASN A 248 -14.94 8.80 16.96
CA ASN A 248 -14.83 8.01 15.72
C ASN A 248 -16.21 7.77 15.12
N ARG A 249 -16.25 7.59 13.79
CA ARG A 249 -17.52 7.45 13.07
C ARG A 249 -17.38 6.70 11.76
N LEU A 250 -18.47 6.05 11.36
CA LEU A 250 -18.69 5.66 9.96
C LEU A 250 -19.53 6.73 9.27
N ARG A 251 -19.30 6.95 7.98
CA ARG A 251 -20.06 7.89 7.16
C ARG A 251 -20.52 7.20 5.88
N SER A 252 -21.79 7.36 5.51
CA SER A 252 -22.29 6.83 4.24
C SER A 252 -21.54 7.43 3.05
N ASP A 253 -21.51 6.71 1.93
CA ASP A 253 -20.77 7.12 0.73
C ASP A 253 -21.26 8.48 0.17
N ASP A 254 -22.56 8.78 0.32
CA ASP A 254 -23.15 10.08 -0.05
C ASP A 254 -22.91 11.19 1.00
N GLY A 255 -22.35 10.81 2.14
CA GLY A 255 -22.05 11.69 3.25
C GLY A 255 -23.25 12.18 4.07
N ALA A 256 -24.47 11.71 3.77
CA ALA A 256 -25.72 12.16 4.39
C ALA A 256 -26.01 11.51 5.75
N TYR A 257 -25.42 10.34 6.02
CA TYR A 257 -25.61 9.58 7.23
C TYR A 257 -24.29 9.28 7.91
N ARG A 258 -24.33 9.09 9.23
CA ARG A 258 -23.16 8.71 10.03
C ARG A 258 -23.55 7.91 11.26
N ALA A 259 -22.72 6.94 11.62
CA ALA A 259 -22.77 6.25 12.90
C ALA A 259 -21.61 6.75 13.74
N VAL A 260 -21.86 7.27 14.95
CA VAL A 260 -20.86 7.99 15.75
C VAL A 260 -20.81 7.39 17.15
N MET A 261 -19.61 7.05 17.61
CA MET A 261 -19.38 6.83 19.03
C MET A 261 -19.19 8.18 19.70
N GLN A 262 -20.19 8.63 20.46
CA GLN A 262 -20.20 9.96 21.07
C GLN A 262 -19.43 9.97 22.39
N GLY A 263 -18.90 11.14 22.76
CA GLY A 263 -18.14 11.30 24.03
C GLY A 263 -18.99 11.25 25.30
N ASP A 264 -20.31 11.16 25.18
CA ASP A 264 -21.16 10.82 26.32
C ASP A 264 -21.28 9.30 26.53
N GLY A 265 -20.67 8.46 25.69
CA GLY A 265 -20.77 7.00 25.77
C GLY A 265 -21.88 6.40 24.92
N ASN A 266 -22.60 7.20 24.14
CA ASN A 266 -23.68 6.71 23.29
C ASN A 266 -23.19 6.41 21.87
N PHE A 267 -23.59 5.27 21.29
CA PHE A 267 -23.36 5.00 19.88
C PHE A 267 -24.64 5.32 19.09
N VAL A 268 -24.55 6.31 18.21
CA VAL A 268 -25.74 6.95 17.59
C VAL A 268 -25.61 7.03 16.08
N VAL A 269 -26.68 6.64 15.39
CA VAL A 269 -26.82 6.81 13.95
C VAL A 269 -27.62 8.09 13.68
N TYR A 270 -27.05 8.97 12.87
CA TYR A 270 -27.63 10.24 12.45
C TYR A 270 -27.97 10.21 10.95
N GLY A 271 -29.11 10.81 10.62
CA GLY A 271 -29.43 11.24 9.25
C GLY A 271 -29.46 12.76 9.13
N PRO A 272 -29.94 13.28 7.98
CA PRO A 272 -29.94 14.72 7.68
C PRO A 272 -30.72 15.58 8.69
N THR A 273 -31.72 15.00 9.36
CA THR A 273 -32.62 15.72 10.29
C THR A 273 -32.35 15.42 11.76
N GLY A 274 -31.32 14.64 12.09
CA GLY A 274 -30.98 14.28 13.47
C GLY A 274 -30.77 12.79 13.69
N ALA A 275 -30.78 12.38 14.97
CA ALA A 275 -30.59 10.98 15.35
C ALA A 275 -31.77 10.12 14.88
N ILE A 276 -31.47 8.96 14.28
CA ILE A 276 -32.46 8.00 13.79
C ILE A 276 -32.43 6.67 14.56
N TRP A 277 -31.32 6.36 15.23
CA TRP A 277 -31.18 5.20 16.11
C TRP A 277 -30.05 5.44 17.14
N GLN A 278 -30.12 4.80 18.31
CA GLN A 278 -29.08 4.87 19.34
C GLN A 278 -29.04 3.62 20.23
N THR A 279 -27.89 3.35 20.85
CA THR A 279 -27.72 2.29 21.87
C THR A 279 -28.30 2.65 23.23
N ALA A 280 -28.53 3.95 23.50
CA ALA A 280 -28.98 4.49 24.79
C ALA A 280 -27.99 4.19 25.94
N THR A 281 -26.69 4.32 25.65
CA THR A 281 -25.60 4.00 26.59
C THR A 281 -24.90 5.23 27.15
N SER A 282 -25.51 6.42 27.04
CA SER A 282 -24.96 7.68 27.53
C SER A 282 -24.75 7.66 29.06
N GLY A 283 -23.70 8.32 29.53
CA GLY A 283 -23.43 8.61 30.95
C GLY A 283 -22.02 8.25 31.41
N VAL A 284 -21.27 7.46 30.62
CA VAL A 284 -19.89 7.06 30.90
C VAL A 284 -19.14 6.97 29.57
N GLU A 285 -17.92 7.49 29.50
CA GLU A 285 -17.04 7.29 28.34
C GLU A 285 -16.94 5.79 27.99
N SER A 286 -17.04 5.52 26.69
CA SER A 286 -17.18 4.17 26.16
C SER A 286 -16.56 4.08 24.76
N SER A 287 -16.35 2.85 24.31
CA SER A 287 -15.98 2.52 22.92
C SER A 287 -17.00 1.57 22.31
N PHE A 288 -17.15 1.62 20.99
CA PHE A 288 -17.90 0.61 20.24
C PHE A 288 -16.92 -0.46 19.74
N GLN A 289 -17.07 -1.71 20.17
CA GLN A 289 -16.17 -2.82 19.82
C GLN A 289 -16.87 -3.80 18.89
N PHE A 290 -16.21 -4.17 17.79
CA PHE A 290 -16.69 -5.10 16.78
C PHE A 290 -15.72 -6.29 16.65
N PHE A 291 -16.18 -7.48 17.03
CA PHE A 291 -15.32 -8.65 17.23
C PHE A 291 -15.29 -9.56 16.00
N ARG A 292 -14.22 -10.38 15.86
CA ARG A 292 -14.03 -11.36 14.77
C ARG A 292 -15.23 -12.29 14.52
N ASN A 293 -16.05 -12.53 15.54
CA ASN A 293 -17.24 -13.37 15.48
C ASN A 293 -18.52 -12.60 15.10
N GLY A 294 -18.40 -11.35 14.64
CA GLY A 294 -19.50 -10.46 14.27
C GLY A 294 -20.20 -9.80 15.45
N ARG A 295 -19.83 -10.11 16.71
CA ARG A 295 -20.45 -9.42 17.84
C ARG A 295 -20.08 -7.94 17.82
N ALA A 296 -21.05 -7.06 18.00
CA ALA A 296 -20.84 -5.64 18.27
C ALA A 296 -21.24 -5.30 19.71
N GLN A 297 -20.45 -4.47 20.40
CA GLN A 297 -20.69 -4.08 21.79
C GLN A 297 -20.42 -2.59 21.99
N VAL A 298 -21.10 -1.98 22.95
CA VAL A 298 -20.60 -0.75 23.58
C VAL A 298 -20.05 -1.13 24.94
N VAL A 299 -18.80 -0.75 25.19
CA VAL A 299 -18.06 -1.11 26.39
C VAL A 299 -17.59 0.18 27.06
N ALA A 300 -18.01 0.39 28.30
CA ALA A 300 -17.56 1.50 29.11
C ALA A 300 -16.09 1.32 29.52
N ASP A 301 -15.40 2.41 29.84
CA ASP A 301 -13.96 2.38 30.16
C ASP A 301 -13.60 1.51 31.37
N ASN A 302 -14.56 1.27 32.26
CA ASN A 302 -14.40 0.33 33.38
C ASN A 302 -14.56 -1.15 32.96
N GLY A 303 -14.69 -1.44 31.66
CA GLY A 303 -14.88 -2.77 31.08
C GLY A 303 -16.34 -3.26 31.09
N ALA A 304 -17.29 -2.48 31.59
CA ALA A 304 -18.70 -2.89 31.61
C ALA A 304 -19.30 -2.85 30.21
N VAL A 305 -19.87 -3.96 29.77
CA VAL A 305 -20.65 -4.02 28.51
C VAL A 305 -22.02 -3.41 28.74
N THR A 306 -22.30 -2.29 28.09
CA THR A 306 -23.55 -1.52 28.24
C THR A 306 -24.55 -1.80 27.12
N TRP A 307 -24.08 -2.30 25.98
CA TRP A 307 -24.92 -2.74 24.87
C TRP A 307 -24.26 -3.88 24.09
N THR A 308 -25.05 -4.73 23.43
CA THR A 308 -24.55 -5.79 22.56
C THR A 308 -25.54 -6.10 21.44
N ALA A 309 -25.05 -6.17 20.21
CA ALA A 309 -25.68 -6.89 19.10
C ALA A 309 -24.89 -8.16 18.78
N LYS A 310 -25.62 -9.22 18.42
CA LYS A 310 -25.05 -10.49 17.99
C LYS A 310 -25.51 -10.75 16.55
N PRO A 311 -24.63 -11.25 15.68
CA PRO A 311 -25.02 -11.63 14.33
C PRO A 311 -26.03 -12.78 14.39
N ALA A 312 -26.86 -12.88 13.35
CA ALA A 312 -27.72 -14.04 13.14
C ALA A 312 -26.88 -15.35 13.08
N ALA A 313 -27.46 -16.45 13.55
CA ALA A 313 -26.79 -17.74 13.52
C ALA A 313 -26.49 -18.19 12.09
N GLY A 314 -25.25 -18.62 11.83
CA GLY A 314 -24.83 -19.18 10.54
C GLY A 314 -24.09 -18.23 9.60
N GLY A 315 -23.84 -16.97 9.98
CA GLY A 315 -22.93 -16.10 9.25
C GLY A 315 -21.47 -16.53 9.45
N ASP A 316 -20.68 -16.49 8.38
CA ASP A 316 -19.24 -16.72 8.40
C ASP A 316 -18.49 -15.40 8.14
N GLY A 317 -17.36 -15.20 8.81
CA GLY A 317 -16.54 -14.02 8.61
C GLY A 317 -15.84 -13.97 7.23
N PRO A 318 -15.17 -12.86 6.88
CA PRO A 318 -15.02 -11.66 7.70
C PRO A 318 -16.33 -10.85 7.76
N PHE A 319 -16.70 -10.44 8.97
CA PHE A 319 -17.88 -9.59 9.18
C PHE A 319 -17.53 -8.13 8.93
N ARG A 320 -18.52 -7.36 8.47
CA ARG A 320 -18.40 -5.91 8.30
C ARG A 320 -19.66 -5.16 8.68
N LEU A 321 -19.52 -4.02 9.31
CA LEU A 321 -20.60 -3.07 9.59
C LEU A 321 -20.56 -1.96 8.53
N VAL A 322 -21.70 -1.68 7.90
CA VAL A 322 -21.79 -0.73 6.78
C VAL A 322 -22.85 0.34 7.06
N MET A 323 -22.43 1.60 7.07
CA MET A 323 -23.32 2.77 7.11
C MET A 323 -23.79 3.08 5.69
N GLN A 324 -25.03 2.73 5.38
CA GLN A 324 -25.59 2.86 4.04
C GLN A 324 -26.15 4.26 3.78
N SER A 325 -26.21 4.64 2.49
CA SER A 325 -26.78 5.92 2.02
C SER A 325 -28.31 6.01 2.15
N ASP A 326 -28.98 4.97 2.66
CA ASP A 326 -30.41 5.00 3.01
C ASP A 326 -30.65 5.19 4.53
N GLY A 327 -29.57 5.38 5.28
CA GLY A 327 -29.58 5.52 6.73
C GLY A 327 -29.70 4.23 7.51
N ASN A 328 -29.55 3.06 6.87
CA ASN A 328 -29.43 1.80 7.58
C ASN A 328 -27.97 1.51 7.95
N LEU A 329 -27.73 1.05 9.18
CA LEU A 329 -26.46 0.51 9.62
C LEU A 329 -26.60 -1.01 9.63
N VAL A 330 -25.87 -1.69 8.76
CA VAL A 330 -26.06 -3.11 8.46
C VAL A 330 -24.79 -3.88 8.72
N GLU A 331 -24.89 -4.97 9.46
CA GLU A 331 -23.85 -5.96 9.57
C GLU A 331 -24.01 -7.00 8.45
N TYR A 332 -22.91 -7.29 7.76
CA TYR A 332 -22.81 -8.28 6.70
C TYR A 332 -21.81 -9.37 7.06
N ASP A 333 -22.10 -10.60 6.63
CA ASP A 333 -21.14 -11.71 6.63
C ASP A 333 -20.14 -11.63 5.46
N GLY A 334 -19.20 -12.56 5.42
CA GLY A 334 -18.17 -12.66 4.38
C GLY A 334 -18.71 -13.00 2.99
N GLN A 335 -19.95 -13.51 2.89
CA GLN A 335 -20.64 -13.78 1.63
C GLN A 335 -21.49 -12.58 1.17
N GLY A 336 -21.62 -11.55 2.00
CA GLY A 336 -22.40 -10.36 1.72
C GLY A 336 -23.88 -10.49 2.07
N HIS A 337 -24.29 -11.49 2.86
CA HIS A 337 -25.62 -11.54 3.45
C HIS A 337 -25.74 -10.59 4.64
N ALA A 338 -26.84 -9.85 4.71
CA ALA A 338 -27.15 -9.02 5.87
C ALA A 338 -27.57 -9.91 7.04
N ILE A 339 -26.91 -9.77 8.19
CA ILE A 339 -27.12 -10.62 9.38
C ILE A 339 -27.62 -9.84 10.60
N TRP A 340 -27.46 -8.52 10.60
CA TRP A 340 -28.04 -7.61 11.60
C TRP A 340 -28.26 -6.23 10.97
N SER A 341 -29.26 -5.49 11.44
CA SER A 341 -29.50 -4.10 11.00
C SER A 341 -30.24 -3.31 12.07
N ILE A 342 -30.14 -1.98 12.01
CA ILE A 342 -30.90 -1.09 12.91
C ILE A 342 -32.39 -0.95 12.52
N ARG A 343 -32.80 -1.48 11.36
CA ARG A 343 -34.17 -1.49 10.86
C ARG A 343 -34.75 -2.90 10.73
#